data_AF-A0A0N9UGJ3-F1
#
_entry.id   AF-A0A0N9UGJ3-F1
#
_cell.length_a   1.000
_cell.length_b   1.000
_cell.length_c   1.000
_cell.angle_alpha   90.00
_cell.angle_beta   90.00
_cell.angle_gamma   90.00
#
_symmetry.space_group_name_H-M   'P 1'
#
loop_
_entity.id
_entity.type
_entity.pdbx_description
1 polymer ?
#
loop_
_entity_poly.entity_id
_entity_poly.type
_entity_poly.pdbx_seq_one_letter_code
_entity_poly.pdbx_strand_id
1 'polypeptide(L)'
;MTDIADFSILAPVPLEHLQSGGAIANAKGFVAFGSRKWELFRKVDELRGCARVPVLIYPSHEDVAAKFSFVASWLGWYVGCEESGNGKHSKGMTHRPPTTGQYTSDNQGHWAVFWHVCDLHELPTAQRLPISAIQTVKGGWRKTAPPRGPELVATPSRLEAPL
;
A
#
# COMPACT_ATOMS: atom_id res chain seq x y z
N MET A 1 -0.48 19.54 15.25
CA MET A 1 -1.49 18.91 14.39
C MET A 1 -0.74 18.08 13.36
N THR A 2 -0.96 16.78 13.34
CA THR A 2 -0.32 15.92 12.32
C THR A 2 -1.10 16.13 11.03
N ASP A 3 -0.51 16.87 10.10
CA ASP A 3 -1.14 17.19 8.82
C ASP A 3 -1.28 15.92 7.95
N ILE A 4 -2.29 15.88 7.09
CA ILE A 4 -2.45 14.81 6.10
C ILE A 4 -1.84 15.29 4.79
N ALA A 5 -1.01 14.46 4.17
CA ALA A 5 -0.40 14.80 2.89
C ALA A 5 -1.46 15.02 1.79
N ASP A 6 -1.21 15.97 0.90
CA ASP A 6 -2.02 16.22 -0.31
C ASP A 6 -1.91 15.08 -1.34
N PHE A 7 -1.01 14.13 -1.09
CA PHE A 7 -0.83 12.90 -1.85
C PHE A 7 -1.06 11.65 -0.99
N SER A 8 -1.37 10.55 -1.66
CA SER A 8 -1.57 9.22 -1.10
C SER A 8 -0.78 8.18 -1.91
N ILE A 9 -0.65 6.97 -1.37
CA ILE A 9 -0.14 5.80 -2.09
C ILE A 9 -1.33 4.96 -2.56
N LEU A 10 -1.38 4.63 -3.85
CA LEU A 10 -2.27 3.60 -4.37
C LEU A 10 -1.48 2.31 -4.62
N ALA A 11 -1.88 1.19 -4.03
CA ALA A 11 -1.17 -0.08 -4.19
C ALA A 11 -2.12 -1.27 -4.49
N PRO A 12 -1.70 -2.21 -5.36
CA PRO A 12 -2.26 -3.55 -5.39
C PRO A 12 -1.68 -4.40 -4.26
N VAL A 13 -2.53 -5.13 -3.55
CA VAL A 13 -2.12 -6.20 -2.62
C VAL A 13 -3.10 -7.38 -2.74
N PRO A 14 -2.64 -8.64 -2.74
CA PRO A 14 -3.55 -9.80 -2.72
C PRO A 14 -4.53 -9.73 -1.54
N LEU A 15 -5.81 -10.09 -1.79
CA LEU A 15 -6.87 -9.99 -0.77
C LEU A 15 -6.50 -10.75 0.52
N GLU A 16 -5.95 -11.94 0.37
CA GLU A 16 -5.56 -12.79 1.49
C GLU A 16 -4.49 -12.14 2.39
N HIS A 17 -3.57 -11.40 1.78
CA HIS A 17 -2.53 -10.64 2.51
C HIS A 17 -3.10 -9.41 3.21
N LEU A 18 -4.17 -8.81 2.69
CA LEU A 18 -4.87 -7.71 3.35
C LEU A 18 -5.65 -8.18 4.57
N GLN A 19 -6.41 -9.27 4.42
CA GLN A 19 -7.19 -9.85 5.51
C GLN A 19 -6.29 -10.31 6.66
N SER A 20 -5.24 -11.07 6.36
CA SER A 20 -4.29 -11.51 7.39
C SER A 20 -3.38 -10.38 7.88
N GLY A 21 -3.06 -9.41 7.01
CA GLY A 21 -2.26 -8.23 7.34
C GLY A 21 -2.95 -7.26 8.30
N GLY A 22 -4.28 -7.08 8.19
CA GLY A 22 -5.05 -6.26 9.13
C GLY A 22 -4.92 -6.75 10.58
N ALA A 23 -4.94 -8.07 10.78
CA ALA A 23 -4.71 -8.67 12.10
C ALA A 23 -3.30 -8.36 12.64
N ILE A 24 -2.27 -8.38 11.78
CA ILE A 24 -0.89 -8.02 12.15
C ILE A 24 -0.79 -6.54 12.51
N ALA A 25 -1.35 -5.65 11.68
CA ALA A 25 -1.35 -4.21 11.93
C ALA A 25 -1.98 -3.88 13.29
N ASN A 26 -3.14 -4.48 13.60
CA ASN A 26 -3.83 -4.28 14.89
C ASN A 26 -3.04 -4.83 16.08
N ALA A 27 -2.40 -5.99 15.94
CA ALA A 27 -1.70 -6.64 17.05
C ALA A 27 -0.28 -6.11 17.29
N LYS A 28 0.38 -5.59 16.26
CA LYS A 28 1.83 -5.25 16.27
C LYS A 28 2.11 -3.79 15.92
N GLY A 29 1.08 -3.00 15.65
CA GLY A 29 1.17 -1.58 15.28
C GLY A 29 1.35 -1.34 13.78
N PHE A 30 1.88 -2.30 13.01
CA PHE A 30 1.95 -2.19 11.56
C PHE A 30 2.13 -3.57 10.89
N VAL A 31 1.72 -3.63 9.62
CA VAL A 31 2.01 -4.72 8.69
C VAL A 31 2.98 -4.24 7.60
N ALA A 32 3.84 -5.14 7.13
CA ALA A 32 4.85 -4.89 6.12
C ALA A 32 4.54 -5.65 4.82
N PHE A 33 4.48 -4.92 3.71
CA PHE A 33 4.27 -5.48 2.38
C PHE A 33 5.55 -5.31 1.54
N GLY A 34 5.85 -6.30 0.70
CA GLY A 34 7.01 -6.26 -0.20
C GLY A 34 6.73 -5.42 -1.45
N SER A 35 7.76 -4.73 -1.96
CA SER A 35 7.72 -4.07 -3.27
C SER A 35 9.09 -4.06 -3.92
N ARG A 36 9.11 -3.92 -5.26
CA ARG A 36 10.33 -3.67 -6.05
C ARG A 36 10.60 -2.18 -6.28
N LYS A 37 9.62 -1.31 -6.02
CA LYS A 37 9.70 0.14 -6.28
C LYS A 37 10.29 0.91 -5.09
N TRP A 38 11.54 0.65 -4.73
CA TRP A 38 12.18 1.31 -3.57
C TRP A 38 12.30 2.83 -3.76
N GLU A 39 12.49 3.30 -4.99
CA GLU A 39 12.61 4.72 -5.34
C GLU A 39 11.34 5.50 -5.01
N LEU A 40 10.17 4.86 -5.18
CA LEU A 40 8.89 5.47 -4.85
C LEU A 40 8.79 5.75 -3.35
N PHE A 41 9.20 4.81 -2.51
CA PHE A 41 9.09 4.98 -1.06
C PHE A 41 10.12 5.99 -0.53
N ARG A 42 11.35 6.03 -1.09
CA ARG A 42 12.28 7.12 -0.79
C ARG A 42 11.67 8.49 -1.13
N LYS A 43 11.05 8.63 -2.30
CA LYS A 43 10.36 9.86 -2.71
C LYS A 43 9.18 10.19 -1.77
N VAL A 44 8.40 9.21 -1.33
CA VAL A 44 7.33 9.41 -0.36
C VAL A 44 7.90 9.95 0.95
N ASP A 45 8.98 9.35 1.45
CA ASP A 45 9.63 9.77 2.69
C ASP A 45 10.19 11.20 2.60
N GLU A 46 10.78 11.57 1.47
CA GLU A 46 11.23 12.94 1.19
C GLU A 46 10.07 13.95 1.15
N LEU A 47 8.97 13.60 0.49
CA LEU A 47 7.83 14.50 0.30
C LEU A 47 6.95 14.65 1.55
N ARG A 48 6.77 13.58 2.33
CA ARG A 48 5.81 13.59 3.45
C ARG A 48 6.28 14.44 4.62
N GLY A 49 7.59 14.58 4.84
CA GLY A 49 8.11 15.22 6.04
C GLY A 49 7.51 14.62 7.32
N CYS A 50 6.71 15.41 8.05
CA CYS A 50 5.99 14.96 9.25
C CYS A 50 4.51 14.61 9.01
N ALA A 51 4.02 14.70 7.78
CA ALA A 51 2.62 14.45 7.43
C ALA A 51 2.31 12.94 7.34
N ARG A 52 1.07 12.58 7.67
CA ARG A 52 0.55 11.22 7.46
C ARG A 52 0.19 11.05 5.99
N VAL A 53 0.60 9.93 5.41
CA VAL A 53 0.30 9.60 4.01
C VAL A 53 -0.73 8.48 3.99
N PRO A 54 -1.96 8.72 3.49
CA PRO A 54 -2.94 7.67 3.31
C PRO A 54 -2.45 6.64 2.29
N VAL A 55 -2.80 5.38 2.54
CA VAL A 55 -2.58 4.27 1.61
C VAL A 55 -3.93 3.72 1.20
N LEU A 56 -4.23 3.83 -0.09
CA LEU A 56 -5.39 3.22 -0.73
C LEU A 56 -4.96 1.91 -1.36
N ILE A 57 -5.64 0.83 -0.99
CA ILE A 57 -5.30 -0.49 -1.49
C ILE A 57 -6.51 -1.11 -2.19
N TYR A 58 -6.28 -1.61 -3.40
CA TYR A 58 -7.25 -2.44 -4.11
C TYR A 58 -6.79 -3.91 -4.08
N PRO A 59 -7.70 -4.86 -3.80
CA PRO A 59 -7.38 -6.27 -3.87
C PRO A 59 -6.96 -6.68 -5.29
N SER A 60 -5.71 -7.14 -5.43
CA SER A 60 -5.21 -7.69 -6.69
C SER A 60 -5.36 -9.21 -6.73
N HIS A 61 -5.34 -9.76 -7.94
CA HIS A 61 -5.27 -11.19 -8.17
C HIS A 61 -4.04 -11.45 -9.04
N GLU A 62 -3.30 -12.53 -8.74
CA GLU A 62 -2.26 -12.99 -9.65
C GLU A 62 -2.87 -13.26 -11.04
N ASP A 63 -2.11 -12.97 -12.09
CA ASP A 63 -2.49 -13.16 -13.50
C ASP A 63 -3.67 -12.32 -14.03
N VAL A 64 -4.30 -11.49 -13.20
CA VAL A 64 -5.33 -10.55 -13.67
C VAL A 64 -4.70 -9.18 -13.91
N ALA A 65 -4.69 -8.77 -15.19
CA ALA A 65 -4.28 -7.42 -15.54
C ALA A 65 -5.13 -6.38 -14.77
N ALA A 66 -4.44 -5.42 -14.13
CA ALA A 66 -5.11 -4.33 -13.42
C ALA A 66 -6.10 -3.59 -14.34
N LYS A 67 -7.30 -3.30 -13.82
CA LYS A 67 -8.36 -2.59 -14.54
C LYS A 67 -8.74 -1.32 -13.79
N PHE A 68 -9.13 -0.28 -14.53
CA PHE A 68 -9.63 0.97 -13.92
C PHE A 68 -10.92 0.79 -13.11
N SER A 69 -11.67 -0.29 -13.37
CA SER A 69 -12.86 -0.68 -12.60
C SER A 69 -12.53 -1.37 -11.27
N PHE A 70 -11.26 -1.70 -11.00
CA PHE A 70 -10.87 -2.21 -9.69
C PHE A 70 -11.09 -1.13 -8.65
N VAL A 71 -11.43 -1.57 -7.44
CA VAL A 71 -11.91 -0.69 -6.38
C VAL A 71 -10.89 -0.70 -5.26
N ALA A 72 -10.38 0.48 -4.92
CA ALA A 72 -9.69 0.72 -3.67
C ALA A 72 -10.72 0.57 -2.54
N SER A 73 -10.62 -0.54 -1.81
CA SER A 73 -11.56 -0.92 -0.76
C SER A 73 -10.90 -1.07 0.59
N TRP A 74 -9.61 -0.75 0.69
CA TRP A 74 -8.84 -0.80 1.93
C TRP A 74 -8.09 0.50 2.12
N LEU A 75 -7.97 0.90 3.38
CA LEU A 75 -7.26 2.10 3.82
C LEU A 75 -6.28 1.73 4.93
N GLY A 76 -5.14 2.40 4.95
CA GLY A 76 -4.24 2.46 6.11
C GLY A 76 -3.34 3.68 6.02
N TRP A 77 -2.37 3.77 6.93
CA TRP A 77 -1.41 4.87 6.97
C TRP A 77 0.00 4.38 6.73
N TYR A 78 0.70 5.03 5.81
CA TYR A 78 2.11 4.75 5.59
C TYR A 78 2.93 5.33 6.74
N VAL A 79 3.68 4.46 7.42
CA VAL A 79 4.52 4.85 8.57
C VAL A 79 6.01 4.84 8.24
N GLY A 80 6.40 4.23 7.13
CA GLY A 80 7.78 4.21 6.65
C GLY A 80 8.08 2.98 5.81
N CYS A 81 9.33 2.84 5.42
CA CYS A 81 9.81 1.66 4.73
C CYS A 81 11.19 1.25 5.23
N GLU A 82 11.55 0.01 4.95
CA GLU A 82 12.91 -0.48 5.10
C GLU A 82 13.38 -1.09 3.78
N GLU A 83 14.59 -0.72 3.37
CA GLU A 83 15.26 -1.41 2.28
C GLU A 83 15.65 -2.81 2.71
N SER A 84 15.52 -3.72 1.77
CA SER A 84 15.59 -5.14 2.04
C SER A 84 16.97 -5.69 1.66
N GLY A 85 17.72 -6.17 2.65
CA GLY A 85 18.92 -6.97 2.42
C GLY A 85 18.55 -8.38 2.00
N ASN A 86 18.86 -8.78 0.76
CA ASN A 86 18.55 -10.11 0.19
C ASN A 86 17.05 -10.44 0.13
N GLY A 87 16.19 -9.44 -0.07
CA GLY A 87 14.74 -9.64 -0.22
C GLY A 87 13.99 -10.11 1.03
N LYS A 88 14.54 -9.84 2.21
CA LYS A 88 13.95 -10.18 3.52
C LYS A 88 13.75 -8.95 4.38
N HIS A 89 12.65 -8.95 5.11
CA HIS A 89 12.36 -7.96 6.15
C HIS A 89 13.28 -8.20 7.36
N SER A 90 13.79 -7.13 7.98
CA SER A 90 14.72 -7.15 9.12
C SER A 90 14.19 -7.98 10.31
N LYS A 91 12.89 -7.80 10.62
CA LYS A 91 12.12 -8.55 11.63
C LYS A 91 11.53 -9.88 11.16
N GLY A 92 11.97 -10.39 10.01
CA GLY A 92 11.48 -11.65 9.44
C GLY A 92 9.97 -11.62 9.13
N MET A 93 9.26 -12.70 9.48
CA MET A 93 7.82 -12.84 9.22
C MET A 93 6.93 -12.15 10.26
N THR A 94 7.50 -11.60 11.34
CA THR A 94 6.75 -11.07 12.50
C THR A 94 5.75 -9.97 12.13
N HIS A 95 6.11 -9.12 11.18
CA HIS A 95 5.27 -8.01 10.70
C HIS A 95 4.74 -8.24 9.28
N ARG A 96 5.00 -9.41 8.69
CA ARG A 96 4.50 -9.73 7.34
C ARG A 96 3.18 -10.48 7.47
N PRO A 97 2.27 -10.37 6.48
CA PRO A 97 1.08 -11.21 6.46
C PRO A 97 1.50 -12.70 6.49
N PRO A 98 0.98 -13.53 7.41
CA PRO A 98 1.41 -14.92 7.55
C PRO A 98 1.20 -15.74 6.27
N THR A 99 0.24 -15.34 5.45
CA THR A 99 -0.08 -15.94 4.15
C THR A 99 1.08 -15.81 3.15
N THR A 100 1.92 -14.78 3.26
CA THR A 100 3.12 -14.68 2.40
C THR A 100 4.13 -15.78 2.72
N GLY A 101 4.04 -16.44 3.88
CA GLY A 101 4.88 -17.59 4.22
C GLY A 101 4.48 -18.88 3.50
N GLN A 102 3.27 -18.93 2.94
CA GLN A 102 2.75 -20.11 2.24
C GLN A 102 3.30 -20.22 0.82
N TYR A 103 3.61 -19.07 0.20
CA TYR A 103 4.10 -19.01 -1.18
C TYR A 103 5.61 -18.81 -1.20
N THR A 104 6.31 -19.69 -1.91
CA THR A 104 7.78 -19.58 -2.06
C THR A 104 8.15 -18.33 -2.84
N SER A 105 7.37 -17.95 -3.86
CA SER A 105 7.53 -16.73 -4.67
C SER A 105 7.69 -15.46 -3.82
N ASP A 106 6.87 -15.30 -2.78
CA ASP A 106 6.90 -14.15 -1.87
C ASP A 106 8.14 -14.08 -0.97
N ASN A 107 8.95 -15.13 -0.94
CA ASN A 107 10.15 -15.24 -0.10
C ASN A 107 11.42 -15.52 -0.90
N GLN A 108 11.36 -15.47 -2.24
CA GLN A 108 12.49 -15.76 -3.14
C GLN A 108 13.54 -14.64 -3.22
N GLY A 109 13.45 -13.60 -2.39
CA GLY A 109 14.47 -12.57 -2.32
C GLY A 109 14.30 -11.41 -3.33
N HIS A 110 13.15 -11.33 -4.01
CA HIS A 110 12.92 -10.34 -5.07
C HIS A 110 12.48 -8.95 -4.58
N TRP A 111 12.29 -8.77 -3.28
CA TRP A 111 11.81 -7.51 -2.72
C TRP A 111 12.95 -6.52 -2.48
N ALA A 112 12.83 -5.33 -3.05
CA ALA A 112 13.80 -4.25 -2.84
C ALA A 112 13.52 -3.48 -1.54
N VAL A 113 12.24 -3.40 -1.15
CA VAL A 113 11.78 -2.63 0.00
C VAL A 113 10.58 -3.33 0.65
N PHE A 114 10.47 -3.21 1.96
CA PHE A 114 9.25 -3.49 2.70
C PHE A 114 8.66 -2.19 3.22
N TRP A 115 7.41 -1.91 2.83
CA TRP A 115 6.70 -0.70 3.23
C TRP A 115 5.68 -1.03 4.31
N HIS A 116 5.57 -0.13 5.29
CA HIS A 116 4.84 -0.35 6.53
C HIS A 116 3.53 0.42 6.54
N VAL A 117 2.46 -0.28 6.92
CA VAL A 117 1.10 0.26 7.00
C VAL A 117 0.54 0.01 8.40
N CYS A 118 0.08 1.07 9.08
CA CYS A 118 -0.72 0.94 10.31
C CYS A 118 -2.20 1.19 10.03
N ASP A 119 -3.04 0.82 11.00
CA ASP A 119 -4.51 0.96 10.97
C ASP A 119 -5.14 0.46 9.67
N LEU A 120 -4.66 -0.68 9.16
CA LEU A 120 -5.15 -1.27 7.93
C LEU A 120 -6.56 -1.84 8.14
N HIS A 121 -7.54 -1.30 7.43
CA HIS A 121 -8.94 -1.73 7.51
C HIS A 121 -9.65 -1.64 6.16
N GLU A 122 -10.76 -2.37 6.05
CA GLU A 122 -11.63 -2.29 4.88
C GLU A 122 -12.51 -1.04 4.95
N LEU A 123 -12.61 -0.32 3.83
CA LEU A 123 -13.45 0.86 3.70
C LEU A 123 -14.94 0.47 3.66
N PRO A 124 -15.82 1.24 4.32
CA PRO A 124 -17.26 1.16 4.10
C PRO A 124 -17.60 1.35 2.62
N THR A 125 -18.62 0.67 2.11
CA THR A 125 -19.00 0.71 0.69
C THR A 125 -19.13 2.13 0.13
N ALA A 126 -19.65 3.07 0.92
CA ALA A 126 -19.82 4.47 0.53
C ALA A 126 -18.50 5.23 0.29
N GLN A 127 -17.40 4.79 0.89
CA GLN A 127 -16.07 5.41 0.79
C GLN A 127 -15.14 4.69 -0.20
N ARG A 128 -15.57 3.56 -0.77
CA ARG A 128 -14.78 2.82 -1.76
C ARG A 128 -14.69 3.61 -3.06
N LEU A 129 -13.52 3.58 -3.68
CA LEU A 129 -13.24 4.35 -4.90
C LEU A 129 -12.75 3.44 -6.02
N PRO A 130 -13.38 3.44 -7.21
CA PRO A 130 -12.76 2.81 -8.36
C PRO A 130 -11.47 3.55 -8.72
N ILE A 131 -10.46 2.83 -9.24
CA ILE A 131 -9.18 3.43 -9.65
C ILE A 131 -9.41 4.56 -10.68
N SER A 132 -10.43 4.46 -11.54
CA SER A 132 -10.82 5.51 -12.48
C SER A 132 -11.19 6.85 -11.82
N ALA A 133 -11.64 6.85 -10.57
CA ALA A 133 -12.01 8.05 -9.82
C ALA A 133 -10.83 8.67 -9.04
N ILE A 134 -9.68 7.98 -8.99
CA ILE A 134 -8.49 8.44 -8.26
C ILE A 134 -7.66 9.32 -9.19
N GLN A 135 -7.36 10.54 -8.74
CA GLN A 135 -6.54 11.48 -9.50
C GLN A 135 -5.05 11.12 -9.38
N THR A 136 -4.37 11.04 -10.52
CA THR A 136 -2.91 10.85 -10.58
C THR A 136 -2.16 12.16 -10.29
N VAL A 137 -0.94 12.09 -9.79
CA VAL A 137 -0.06 13.25 -9.64
C VAL A 137 0.70 13.55 -10.95
N LYS A 138 1.35 14.72 -11.04
CA LYS A 138 2.22 15.05 -12.18
C LYS A 138 3.32 13.98 -12.33
N GLY A 139 3.36 13.31 -13.47
CA GLY A 139 4.31 12.23 -13.75
C GLY A 139 3.92 10.86 -13.18
N GLY A 140 2.69 10.70 -12.66
CA GLY A 140 2.15 9.40 -12.24
C GLY A 140 1.72 8.52 -13.43
N TRP A 141 0.86 7.52 -13.18
CA TRP A 141 0.54 6.52 -14.21
C TRP A 141 -0.21 7.09 -15.43
N ARG A 142 -0.04 6.43 -16.58
CA ARG A 142 -0.73 6.79 -17.83
C ARG A 142 -2.22 6.44 -17.73
N LYS A 143 -3.11 7.35 -18.11
CA LYS A 143 -4.58 7.15 -18.11
C LYS A 143 -5.09 5.90 -18.87
N THR A 144 -4.24 5.21 -19.63
CA THR A 144 -4.56 3.98 -20.36
C THR A 144 -4.13 2.69 -19.66
N ALA A 145 -3.33 2.75 -18.59
CA ALA A 145 -2.88 1.60 -17.84
C ALA A 145 -2.89 1.89 -16.32
N PRO A 146 -3.76 1.24 -15.52
CA PRO A 146 -3.72 1.38 -14.08
C PRO A 146 -2.41 0.80 -13.52
N PRO A 147 -1.99 1.25 -12.33
CA PRO A 147 -0.72 0.81 -11.76
C PRO A 147 -0.73 -0.71 -11.50
N ARG A 148 0.45 -1.35 -11.58
CA ARG A 148 0.66 -2.78 -11.26
C ARG A 148 1.49 -2.98 -9.98
N GLY A 149 1.79 -1.88 -9.30
CA GLY A 149 2.51 -1.82 -8.04
C GLY A 149 2.21 -0.48 -7.37
N PRO A 150 2.79 -0.18 -6.20
CA PRO A 150 2.57 1.09 -5.51
C PRO A 150 2.81 2.30 -6.43
N GLU A 151 1.99 3.33 -6.32
CA GLU A 151 2.07 4.56 -7.12
C GLU A 151 1.59 5.77 -6.32
N LEU A 152 2.15 6.95 -6.59
CA LEU A 152 1.70 8.21 -5.98
C LEU A 152 0.42 8.74 -6.65
N VAL A 153 -0.55 9.15 -5.84
CA VAL A 153 -1.83 9.74 -6.28
C VAL A 153 -2.15 10.97 -5.46
N ALA A 154 -3.07 11.81 -5.94
CA ALA A 154 -3.63 12.86 -5.11
C ALA A 154 -4.52 12.25 -4.02
N THR A 155 -4.49 12.81 -2.82
CA THR A 155 -5.37 12.38 -1.72
C THR A 155 -6.82 12.66 -2.10
N PRO A 156 -7.69 11.63 -2.19
CA PRO A 156 -9.08 11.85 -2.57
C PRO A 156 -9.82 12.65 -1.50
N SER A 157 -10.54 13.69 -1.92
CA SER A 157 -11.32 14.56 -1.05
C SER A 157 -12.45 13.86 -0.28
N ARG A 158 -12.84 12.65 -0.70
CA ARG A 158 -13.87 11.82 -0.06
C ARG A 158 -13.35 10.92 1.06
N LEU A 159 -12.04 10.92 1.33
CA LEU A 159 -11.51 10.18 2.47
C LEU A 159 -11.83 10.90 3.77
N GLU A 160 -12.86 10.41 4.45
CA GLU A 160 -13.05 10.65 5.87
C GLU A 160 -12.12 9.72 6.63
N ALA A 161 -10.86 10.15 6.78
CA ALA A 161 -9.89 9.45 7.60
C ALA A 161 -10.22 9.71 9.08
N PRO A 162 -10.36 8.67 9.94
CA PRO A 162 -10.30 8.87 11.37
C PRO A 162 -8.92 9.46 11.71
N LEU A 163 -8.92 10.62 12.37
CA LEU A 163 -7.71 11.26 12.90
C LEU A 163 -7.03 10.38 13.95
#